data_AF-A0A7J7PB41-F1
#
_entry.id   AF-A0A7J7PB41-F1
#
_cell.length_a   1.000
_cell.length_b   1.000
_cell.length_c   1.000
_cell.angle_alpha   90.00
_cell.angle_beta   90.00
_cell.angle_gamma   90.00
#
_symmetry.space_group_name_H-M   'P 1'
#
loop_
_entity.id
_entity.type
_entity.pdbx_description
1 polymer ?
#
loop_
_entity_poly.entity_id
_entity_poly.type
_entity_poly.pdbx_seq_one_letter_code
_entity_poly.pdbx_strand_id
1 'polypeptide(L)'
;MYFGERNVCLDGNGNRNGNSLDERLNFYEYMRQEVLSKKKVLELIDKRLEMVNKREARPLLGTALWCLQKDPKKKPDMREVIKMLLMN
;
A
#
# COMPACT_ATOMS: atom_id res chain seq x y z
N MET A 1 9.76 -4.89 -25.20
CA MET A 1 8.68 -4.49 -24.27
C MET A 1 9.09 -4.98 -22.90
N TYR A 2 9.58 -4.10 -22.03
CA TYR A 2 10.01 -4.46 -20.67
C TYR A 2 9.22 -3.63 -19.68
N PHE A 3 8.37 -4.28 -18.90
CA PHE A 3 8.00 -3.96 -17.52
C PHE A 3 7.29 -5.23 -17.03
N GLY A 4 7.95 -6.17 -16.35
CA GLY A 4 8.69 -5.95 -15.12
C GLY A 4 7.84 -6.55 -14.01
N GLU A 5 8.00 -7.85 -13.80
CA GLU A 5 7.31 -8.64 -12.78
C GLU A 5 7.62 -8.09 -11.39
N ARG A 6 6.77 -7.20 -10.89
CA ARG A 6 6.70 -6.87 -9.45
C ARG A 6 5.28 -7.04 -8.96
N ASN A 7 4.75 -8.23 -9.18
CA ASN A 7 3.89 -8.84 -8.18
C ASN A 7 4.85 -9.56 -7.22
N VAL A 8 4.81 -9.22 -5.94
CA VAL A 8 5.41 -10.11 -4.93
C VAL A 8 4.56 -11.39 -4.96
N CYS A 9 4.96 -12.34 -5.81
CA CYS A 9 4.45 -13.70 -5.76
C CYS A 9 5.01 -14.31 -4.48
N LEU A 10 4.15 -14.51 -3.48
CA LEU A 10 4.45 -15.43 -2.38
C LEU A 10 4.00 -16.83 -2.79
N ASP A 11 4.52 -17.35 -3.90
CA ASP A 11 4.41 -18.78 -4.21
C ASP A 11 5.65 -19.48 -3.66
N GLY A 12 5.63 -19.69 -2.34
CA GLY A 12 6.61 -20.51 -1.65
C GLY A 12 6.09 -21.93 -1.50
N ASN A 13 6.35 -22.80 -2.48
CA ASN A 13 6.31 -24.24 -2.27
C ASN A 13 7.52 -24.66 -1.41
N GLY A 14 7.42 -24.42 -0.10
CA GLY A 14 8.46 -24.74 0.87
C GLY A 14 7.87 -25.42 2.08
N ASN A 15 7.79 -26.75 2.04
CA ASN A 15 7.49 -27.58 3.20
C ASN A 15 8.54 -27.36 4.30
N ARG A 16 8.23 -26.56 5.32
CA ARG A 16 9.01 -26.48 6.56
C ARG A 16 8.09 -26.33 7.76
N ASN A 17 7.99 -27.41 8.53
CA ASN A 17 7.48 -27.44 9.89
C ASN A 17 8.25 -26.41 10.74
N GLY A 18 7.57 -25.35 11.14
CA GLY A 18 8.02 -24.35 12.09
C GLY A 18 6.86 -23.40 12.32
N ASN A 19 6.49 -23.14 13.56
CA ASN A 19 5.34 -22.33 13.95
C ASN A 19 5.35 -20.94 13.26
N SER A 20 4.73 -20.81 12.08
CA SER A 20 4.87 -19.67 11.16
C SER A 20 3.81 -18.58 11.37
N LEU A 21 3.59 -18.17 12.62
CA LEU A 21 2.60 -17.13 12.92
C LEU A 21 3.10 -15.70 12.65
N ASP A 22 4.33 -15.51 12.16
CA ASP A 22 4.99 -14.18 12.09
C ASP A 22 5.64 -13.81 10.73
N GLU A 23 5.59 -14.67 9.71
CA GLU A 23 6.53 -14.52 8.56
C GLU A 23 5.98 -13.78 7.33
N ARG A 24 5.17 -12.72 7.52
CA ARG A 24 4.90 -11.58 6.61
C ARG A 24 3.47 -11.08 6.82
N LEU A 25 3.27 -10.18 7.77
CA LEU A 25 2.13 -9.27 7.67
C LEU A 25 2.19 -8.60 6.30
N ASN A 26 1.20 -8.87 5.44
CA ASN A 26 1.12 -8.25 4.13
C ASN A 26 1.07 -6.73 4.35
N PHE A 27 2.11 -6.00 3.91
CA PHE A 27 2.21 -4.56 4.05
C PHE A 27 0.93 -3.84 3.60
N TYR A 28 0.29 -4.35 2.55
CA TYR A 28 -1.01 -3.87 2.08
C TYR A 28 -2.12 -4.03 3.13
N GLU A 29 -2.25 -5.20 3.78
CA GLU A 29 -3.28 -5.42 4.81
C GLU A 29 -3.02 -4.59 6.07
N TYR A 30 -1.75 -4.45 6.49
CA TYR A 30 -1.38 -3.56 7.59
C TYR A 30 -1.77 -2.11 7.29
N MET A 31 -1.33 -1.58 6.14
CA MET A 31 -1.66 -0.21 5.72
C MET A 31 -3.17 0.00 5.55
N ARG A 32 -3.88 -1.01 5.00
CA ARG A 32 -5.33 -0.96 4.84
C ARG A 32 -6.03 -0.85 6.19
N GLN A 33 -5.64 -1.66 7.18
CA GLN A 33 -6.20 -1.57 8.52
C GLN A 33 -5.93 -0.20 9.13
N GLU A 34 -4.70 0.30 9.07
CA GLU A 34 -4.33 1.57 9.70
C GLU A 34 -5.04 2.78 9.06
N VAL A 35 -5.15 2.82 7.72
CA VAL A 35 -5.85 3.91 6.99
C VAL A 35 -7.38 3.85 7.21
N LEU A 36 -7.97 2.64 7.25
CA LEU A 36 -9.42 2.46 7.47
C LEU A 36 -9.83 2.70 8.93
N SER A 37 -9.00 2.30 9.89
CA SER A 37 -9.29 2.44 11.33
C SER A 37 -9.30 3.90 11.81
N LYS A 38 -9.02 4.87 10.93
CA LYS A 38 -8.78 6.29 11.27
C LYS A 38 -7.68 6.49 12.33
N LYS A 39 -6.86 5.46 12.60
CA LYS A 39 -5.62 5.63 13.37
C LYS A 39 -4.78 6.71 12.69
N LYS A 40 -3.93 7.39 13.46
CA LYS A 40 -3.24 8.60 13.02
C LYS A 40 -2.42 8.30 11.77
N VAL A 41 -2.99 8.62 10.61
CA VAL A 41 -2.35 8.52 9.29
C VAL A 41 -0.96 9.16 9.28
N LEU A 42 -0.78 10.20 10.10
CA LEU A 42 0.48 10.91 10.29
C LEU A 42 1.57 10.08 10.98
N GLU A 43 1.22 9.08 11.79
CA GLU A 43 2.18 8.18 12.43
C GLU A 43 2.80 7.19 11.45
N LEU A 44 2.14 6.93 10.30
CA LEU A 44 2.67 6.13 9.20
C LEU A 44 3.66 6.89 8.31
N ILE A 45 3.71 8.21 8.43
CA ILE A 45 4.55 9.07 7.58
C ILE A 45 5.96 9.09 8.16
N ASP A 46 6.96 9.00 7.26
CA ASP A 46 8.37 9.08 7.65
C ASP A 46 8.63 10.38 8.43
N LYS A 47 9.10 10.24 9.67
CA LYS A 47 9.35 11.34 10.60
C LYS A 47 10.49 12.26 10.15
N ARG A 48 11.31 11.81 9.19
CA ARG A 48 12.37 12.63 8.58
C ARG A 48 11.84 13.65 7.58
N LEU A 49 10.56 13.57 7.19
CA LEU A 49 9.94 14.57 6.34
C LEU A 49 9.66 15.84 7.14
N GLU A 50 10.35 16.92 6.80
CA GLU A 50 10.26 18.21 7.52
C GLU A 50 8.93 18.92 7.28
N MET A 51 8.33 18.75 6.09
CA MET A 51 7.07 19.39 5.71
C MET A 51 6.09 18.35 5.18
N VAL A 52 5.03 18.11 5.94
CA VAL A 52 3.96 17.19 5.57
C VAL A 52 2.63 17.92 5.58
N ASN A 53 2.00 18.04 4.42
CA ASN A 53 0.62 18.53 4.35
C ASN A 53 -0.34 17.44 4.85
N LYS A 54 -0.85 17.63 6.06
CA LYS A 54 -1.78 16.69 6.71
C LYS A 54 -3.06 16.47 5.91
N ARG A 55 -3.48 17.45 5.08
CA ARG A 55 -4.68 17.35 4.25
C ARG A 55 -4.46 16.41 3.06
N GLU A 56 -3.27 16.44 2.47
CA GLU A 56 -2.89 15.61 1.31
C GLU A 56 -2.44 14.20 1.73
N ALA A 57 -1.89 14.06 2.93
CA ALA A 57 -1.34 12.79 3.39
C ALA A 57 -2.34 11.62 3.37
N ARG A 58 -3.59 11.86 3.78
CA ARG A 58 -4.61 10.81 3.85
C ARG A 58 -5.10 10.39 2.46
N PRO A 59 -5.48 11.31 1.54
CA PRO A 59 -5.77 10.96 0.16
C PRO A 59 -4.61 10.28 -0.57
N LEU A 60 -3.37 10.73 -0.33
CA LEU A 60 -2.17 10.15 -0.94
C LEU A 60 -2.01 8.68 -0.51
N LEU A 61 -2.12 8.39 0.79
CA LEU A 61 -2.05 7.03 1.31
C LEU A 61 -3.23 6.17 0.84
N GLY A 62 -4.43 6.75 0.70
CA GLY A 62 -5.57 6.08 0.07
C GLY A 62 -5.28 5.69 -1.38
N THR A 63 -4.73 6.61 -2.16
CA THR A 63 -4.34 6.38 -3.57
C THR A 63 -3.26 5.29 -3.67
N ALA A 64 -2.25 5.34 -2.80
CA ALA A 64 -1.21 4.31 -2.73
C ALA A 64 -1.80 2.91 -2.45
N LEU A 65 -2.79 2.82 -1.55
CA LEU A 65 -3.49 1.56 -1.30
C LEU A 65 -4.22 1.05 -2.55
N TRP A 66 -4.93 1.90 -3.29
CA TRP A 66 -5.58 1.49 -4.55
C TRP A 66 -4.56 0.94 -5.57
N CYS A 67 -3.37 1.53 -5.65
CA CYS A 67 -2.31 1.06 -6.55
C CYS A 67 -1.68 -0.28 -6.12
N LEU A 68 -1.69 -0.59 -4.82
CA LEU A 68 -1.08 -1.79 -4.24
C LEU A 68 -2.02 -3.01 -4.20
N GLN A 69 -3.24 -2.91 -4.72
CA GLN A 69 -4.18 -4.03 -4.72
C GLN A 69 -3.61 -5.27 -5.44
N LYS A 70 -3.85 -6.46 -4.87
CA LYS A 70 -3.37 -7.73 -5.44
C LYS A 70 -3.99 -8.02 -6.81
N ASP A 71 -5.26 -7.66 -6.98
CA ASP A 71 -5.98 -7.87 -8.23
C ASP A 71 -5.62 -6.75 -9.23
N PRO A 72 -4.92 -7.05 -10.34
CA PRO A 72 -4.53 -6.04 -11.31
C PRO A 72 -5.72 -5.36 -11.99
N LYS A 73 -6.89 -6.01 -12.05
CA LYS A 73 -8.10 -5.41 -12.64
C LYS A 73 -8.74 -4.33 -11.77
N LYS A 74 -8.39 -4.30 -10.48
CA LYS A 74 -8.88 -3.29 -9.53
C LYS A 74 -7.89 -2.14 -9.33
N LYS A 75 -6.66 -2.30 -9.80
CA LYS A 75 -5.67 -1.21 -9.81
C LYS A 75 -6.18 -0.10 -10.75
N PRO A 76 -6.12 1.17 -10.31
CA PRO A 76 -6.49 2.28 -11.18
C PRO A 76 -5.50 2.43 -12.34
N ASP A 77 -6.00 2.91 -13.48
CA ASP A 77 -5.13 3.40 -14.56
C ASP A 77 -4.40 4.68 -14.13
N MET A 78 -3.27 4.99 -14.76
CA MET A 78 -2.51 6.21 -14.46
C MET A 78 -3.36 7.49 -14.58
N ARG A 79 -4.33 7.54 -15.49
CA ARG A 79 -5.25 8.68 -15.58
C ARG A 79 -6.09 8.84 -14.32
N GLU A 80 -6.54 7.74 -13.73
CA GLU A 80 -7.36 7.74 -12.52
C GLU A 80 -6.52 8.10 -11.29
N VAL A 81 -5.29 7.56 -11.19
CA VAL A 81 -4.32 7.93 -10.14
C VAL A 81 -4.09 9.44 -10.13
N ILE A 82 -3.85 10.05 -11.30
CA ILE A 82 -3.64 11.49 -11.41
C ILE A 82 -4.87 12.26 -10.91
N LYS A 83 -6.09 11.83 -11.28
CA LYS A 83 -7.32 12.45 -10.77
C LYS A 83 -7.43 12.35 -9.25
N MET A 84 -7.12 11.18 -8.66
CA MET A 84 -7.15 10.98 -7.20
C MET A 84 -6.14 11.87 -6.46
N LEU A 85 -4.99 12.15 -7.07
CA LEU A 85 -3.96 13.02 -6.47
C LEU A 85 -4.30 14.50 -6.59
N LEU A 86 -4.90 14.91 -7.72
CA LEU A 86 -5.18 16.33 -8.04
C LEU A 86 -6.53 16.84 -7.52
N MET A 87 -7.45 15.96 -7.11
CA MET A 87 -8.78 16.35 -6.57
C MET A 87 -8.76 16.53 -5.03
N ASN A 88 -7.66 17.05 -4.46
CA ASN A 88 -7.47 17.25 -3.01
C ASN A 88 -7.43 18.72 -2.60
#